data_AF-A0A924MTT7-F1
#
_entry.id   AF-A0A924MTT7-F1
#
_cell.length_a   1.000
_cell.length_b   1.000
_cell.length_c   1.000
_cell.angle_alpha   90.00
_cell.angle_beta   90.00
_cell.angle_gamma   90.00
#
_symmetry.space_group_name_H-M   'P 1'
#
loop_
_entity.id
_entity.type
_entity.pdbx_description
1 polymer ?
#
loop_
_entity_poly.entity_id
_entity_poly.type
_entity_poly.pdbx_seq_one_letter_code
_entity_poly.pdbx_strand_id
1 'polypeptide(L)'
;MALKILRCVRGADAVGAWQLYLLGDSARRDGDVVLSTRLAAQMFTRQADGTLAQRWLLRDRIAPDEAGAWFSRKLSEFDGLDADGRAAPLLVLRFVAWKDEDATRGVDEGDDAGRLKIVLPGGEPPATVMAVTGTLDDERHTTANDTYFTLPEPTRRHVERLLRAWNRDQVFLSADNGGTFVPRRQKRH
;
A
#
# COMPACT_ATOMS: atom_id res chain seq x y z
N MET A 1 -21.58 4.35 3.61
CA MET A 1 -21.41 4.37 2.14
C MET A 1 -20.71 3.08 1.69
N ALA A 2 -21.17 2.44 0.61
CA ALA A 2 -20.56 1.21 0.07
C ALA A 2 -19.25 1.49 -0.66
N LEU A 3 -18.32 0.52 -0.67
CA LEU A 3 -17.10 0.59 -1.47
C LEU A 3 -17.44 0.36 -2.95
N LYS A 4 -16.78 1.10 -3.84
CA LYS A 4 -16.90 0.99 -5.29
C LYS A 4 -15.65 0.35 -5.85
N ILE A 5 -15.79 -0.34 -6.99
CA ILE A 5 -14.64 -0.84 -7.74
C ILE A 5 -13.93 0.35 -8.37
N LEU A 6 -12.70 0.60 -7.92
CA LEU A 6 -11.80 1.57 -8.53
C LEU A 6 -11.03 0.95 -9.69
N ARG A 7 -10.64 -0.33 -9.52
CA ARG A 7 -9.87 -1.06 -10.53
C ARG A 7 -10.08 -2.56 -10.43
N CYS A 8 -10.00 -3.22 -11.56
CA CYS A 8 -9.84 -4.67 -11.66
C CYS A 8 -8.51 -4.98 -12.35
N VAL A 9 -7.69 -5.83 -11.73
CA VAL A 9 -6.48 -6.39 -12.31
C VAL A 9 -6.71 -7.89 -12.47
N ARG A 10 -6.24 -8.45 -13.58
CA ARG A 10 -6.40 -9.88 -13.89
C ARG A 10 -5.05 -10.45 -14.29
N GLY A 11 -4.85 -11.72 -13.99
CA GLY A 11 -3.69 -12.47 -14.42
C GLY A 11 -3.91 -13.96 -14.25
N ALA A 12 -2.83 -14.70 -14.39
CA ALA A 12 -2.79 -16.13 -14.11
C ALA A 12 -1.51 -16.45 -13.36
N ASP A 13 -1.56 -17.48 -12.53
CA ASP A 13 -0.44 -18.00 -11.78
C ASP A 13 -0.52 -19.53 -11.72
N ALA A 14 0.37 -20.19 -10.97
CA ALA A 14 0.40 -21.64 -10.81
C ALA A 14 -0.91 -22.24 -10.24
N VAL A 15 -1.77 -21.41 -9.63
CA VAL A 15 -3.06 -21.82 -9.04
C VAL A 15 -4.24 -21.49 -9.97
N GLY A 16 -3.96 -20.86 -11.12
CA GLY A 16 -4.93 -20.59 -12.17
C GLY A 16 -5.17 -19.09 -12.41
N ALA A 17 -6.23 -18.79 -13.16
CA ALA A 17 -6.62 -17.41 -13.43
C ALA A 17 -7.08 -16.73 -12.13
N TRP A 18 -6.68 -15.48 -11.94
CA TRP A 18 -7.05 -14.69 -10.77
C TRP A 18 -7.55 -13.30 -11.16
N GLN A 19 -8.34 -12.72 -10.25
CA GLN A 19 -8.86 -11.37 -10.37
C GLN A 19 -8.68 -10.63 -9.04
N LEU A 20 -8.10 -9.43 -9.10
CA LEU A 20 -7.90 -8.54 -7.98
C LEU A 20 -8.75 -7.29 -8.17
N TYR A 21 -9.62 -7.02 -7.22
CA TYR A 21 -10.42 -5.80 -7.16
C TYR A 21 -9.82 -4.84 -6.14
N LEU A 22 -9.51 -3.63 -6.59
CA LEU A 22 -9.15 -2.50 -5.74
C LEU A 22 -10.39 -1.63 -5.56
N LEU A 23 -10.75 -1.39 -4.31
CA LEU A 23 -12.01 -0.82 -3.89
C LEU A 23 -11.79 0.43 -3.04
N GLY A 24 -12.68 1.40 -3.15
CA GLY A 24 -12.67 2.59 -2.31
C GLY A 24 -14.04 3.26 -2.27
N ASP A 25 -14.31 4.06 -1.24
CA ASP A 25 -15.59 4.77 -1.15
C ASP A 25 -15.64 6.06 -1.97
N SER A 26 -14.51 6.53 -2.51
CA SER A 26 -14.45 7.77 -3.29
C SER A 26 -15.15 8.93 -2.58
N ALA A 27 -14.95 9.03 -1.26
CA ALA A 27 -15.69 9.93 -0.39
C ALA A 27 -15.42 11.41 -0.68
N ARG A 28 -14.26 11.75 -1.26
CA ARG A 28 -13.83 13.13 -1.50
C ARG A 28 -13.20 13.31 -2.88
N ARG A 29 -13.17 14.56 -3.34
CA ARG A 29 -12.42 15.01 -4.52
C ARG A 29 -11.64 16.27 -4.17
N ASP A 30 -10.38 16.33 -4.59
CA ASP A 30 -9.59 17.55 -4.62
C ASP A 30 -9.03 17.72 -6.03
N GLY A 31 -9.51 18.73 -6.78
CA GLY A 31 -9.31 18.80 -8.22
C GLY A 31 -9.74 17.51 -8.93
N ASP A 32 -8.80 16.89 -9.67
CA ASP A 32 -9.01 15.64 -10.40
C ASP A 32 -8.73 14.38 -9.55
N VAL A 33 -8.31 14.56 -8.29
CA VAL A 33 -7.89 13.46 -7.43
C VAL A 33 -9.08 12.97 -6.61
N VAL A 34 -9.48 11.72 -6.83
CA VAL A 34 -10.54 11.06 -6.07
C VAL A 34 -9.91 10.37 -4.86
N LEU A 35 -10.29 10.84 -3.68
CA LEU A 35 -9.79 10.35 -2.40
C LEU A 35 -10.80 9.41 -1.76
N SER A 36 -10.30 8.32 -1.19
CA SER A 36 -11.11 7.42 -0.38
C SER A 36 -10.75 7.59 1.10
N THR A 37 -11.75 7.44 1.97
CA THR A 37 -11.51 7.32 3.43
C THR A 37 -11.40 5.86 3.86
N ARG A 38 -11.92 4.95 3.05
CA ARG A 38 -11.85 3.50 3.23
C ARG A 38 -11.42 2.85 1.94
N LEU A 39 -10.47 1.93 2.04
CA LEU A 39 -9.93 1.16 0.94
C LEU A 39 -10.12 -0.33 1.23
N ALA A 40 -10.27 -1.11 0.17
CA ALA A 40 -10.15 -2.56 0.26
C ALA A 40 -9.51 -3.13 -0.99
N ALA A 41 -8.82 -4.26 -0.84
CA ALA A 41 -8.33 -5.04 -1.95
C ALA A 41 -8.80 -6.48 -1.77
N GLN A 42 -9.41 -7.07 -2.78
CA GLN A 42 -9.98 -8.40 -2.70
C GLN A 42 -9.53 -9.22 -3.89
N MET A 43 -8.85 -10.33 -3.62
CA MET A 43 -8.36 -11.23 -4.66
C MET A 43 -9.17 -12.50 -4.70
N PHE A 44 -9.41 -12.98 -5.92
CA PHE A 44 -10.18 -14.19 -6.20
C PHE A 44 -9.40 -15.09 -7.16
N THR A 45 -9.57 -16.41 -6.97
CA THR A 45 -9.33 -17.39 -8.04
C THR A 45 -10.58 -17.46 -8.90
N ARG A 46 -10.40 -17.43 -10.22
CA ARG A 46 -11.47 -17.69 -11.18
C ARG A 46 -11.55 -19.18 -11.46
N GLN A 47 -12.67 -19.79 -11.13
CA GLN A 47 -12.95 -21.20 -11.35
C GLN A 47 -13.34 -21.46 -12.81
N ALA A 48 -13.29 -22.74 -13.22
CA ALA A 48 -13.63 -23.15 -14.59
C ALA A 48 -15.08 -22.83 -14.98
N ASP A 49 -16.01 -22.89 -14.02
CA ASP A 49 -17.42 -22.52 -14.18
C ASP A 49 -17.67 -21.00 -14.20
N GLY A 50 -16.61 -20.20 -14.12
CA GLY A 50 -16.66 -18.73 -14.10
C GLY A 50 -16.94 -18.12 -12.72
N THR A 51 -17.15 -18.93 -11.68
CA THR A 51 -17.31 -18.44 -10.31
C THR A 51 -15.99 -17.89 -9.74
N LEU A 52 -16.11 -17.05 -8.72
CA LEU A 52 -14.97 -16.42 -8.04
C LEU A 52 -14.86 -16.94 -6.61
N ALA A 53 -13.75 -17.60 -6.30
CA ALA A 53 -13.43 -18.04 -4.95
C ALA A 53 -12.47 -17.04 -4.31
N GLN A 54 -12.85 -16.43 -3.17
CA GLN A 54 -12.01 -15.43 -2.51
C GLN A 54 -10.72 -16.09 -1.99
N ARG A 55 -9.57 -15.53 -2.38
CA ARG A 55 -8.25 -15.88 -1.83
C ARG A 55 -7.99 -15.11 -0.53
N TRP A 56 -8.17 -13.79 -0.58
CA TRP A 56 -7.96 -12.93 0.57
C TRP A 56 -8.69 -11.60 0.41
N LEU A 57 -8.84 -10.90 1.53
CA LEU A 57 -9.43 -9.58 1.63
C LEU A 57 -8.57 -8.70 2.55
N LEU A 58 -8.08 -7.59 2.00
CA LEU A 58 -7.45 -6.51 2.74
C LEU A 58 -8.45 -5.36 2.90
N ARG A 59 -8.50 -4.76 4.08
CA ARG A 59 -9.23 -3.52 4.35
C ARG A 59 -8.31 -2.54 5.04
N ASP A 60 -8.43 -1.28 4.66
CA ASP A 60 -7.72 -0.19 5.29
C ASP A 60 -8.58 1.06 5.37
N ARG A 61 -8.20 2.00 6.22
CA ARG A 61 -8.87 3.28 6.37
C ARG A 61 -7.87 4.37 6.71
N ILE A 62 -8.26 5.59 6.42
CA ILE A 62 -7.48 6.74 6.82
C ILE A 62 -7.49 6.91 8.35
N ALA A 63 -6.43 7.51 8.88
CA ALA A 63 -6.38 8.06 10.22
C ALA A 63 -7.15 9.39 10.30
N PRO A 64 -7.53 9.86 11.50
CA PRO A 64 -8.33 11.08 11.66
C PRO A 64 -7.69 12.36 11.07
N ASP A 65 -6.37 12.43 11.08
CA ASP A 65 -5.52 13.52 10.59
C ASP A 65 -5.24 13.47 9.08
N GLU A 66 -5.66 12.40 8.41
CA GLU A 66 -5.44 12.22 6.98
C GLU A 66 -6.60 12.79 6.14
N ALA A 67 -6.26 13.41 5.02
CA ALA A 67 -7.21 13.96 4.06
C ALA A 67 -7.86 12.88 3.19
N GLY A 68 -7.12 11.80 2.92
CA GLY A 68 -7.58 10.74 2.02
C GLY A 68 -6.52 9.70 1.72
N ALA A 69 -6.92 8.68 0.96
CA ALA A 69 -6.03 7.64 0.50
C ALA A 69 -6.42 7.06 -0.86
N TRP A 70 -5.44 6.45 -1.55
CA TRP A 70 -5.64 5.69 -2.78
C TRP A 70 -4.60 4.56 -2.95
N PHE A 71 -4.87 3.64 -3.86
CA PHE A 71 -3.88 2.64 -4.31
C PHE A 71 -2.96 3.24 -5.38
N SER A 72 -1.67 3.29 -5.11
CA SER A 72 -0.69 3.79 -6.09
C SER A 72 -0.47 2.77 -7.20
N ARG A 73 -0.92 3.10 -8.41
CA ARG A 73 -0.67 2.28 -9.60
C ARG A 73 0.81 2.23 -9.98
N LYS A 74 1.53 3.34 -9.80
CA LYS A 74 2.95 3.45 -10.19
C LYS A 74 3.86 2.60 -9.29
N LEU A 75 3.48 2.46 -8.02
CA LEU A 75 4.32 1.78 -7.03
C LEU A 75 3.88 0.34 -6.72
N SER A 76 2.65 -0.04 -7.07
CA SER A 76 2.18 -1.42 -6.84
C SER A 76 2.70 -2.36 -7.93
N GLU A 77 3.08 -3.56 -7.51
CA GLU A 77 3.51 -4.66 -8.38
C GLU A 77 2.47 -5.78 -8.32
N PHE A 78 2.09 -6.35 -9.47
CA PHE A 78 1.06 -7.38 -9.55
C PHE A 78 1.61 -8.74 -9.99
N ASP A 79 2.87 -8.78 -10.41
CA ASP A 79 3.59 -9.99 -10.75
C ASP A 79 4.15 -10.62 -9.46
N GLY A 80 4.22 -11.95 -9.42
CA GLY A 80 4.62 -12.69 -8.22
C GLY A 80 6.03 -12.35 -7.74
N LEU A 81 6.17 -12.13 -6.44
CA LEU A 81 7.46 -11.87 -5.77
C LEU A 81 8.16 -13.13 -5.28
N ASP A 82 7.45 -14.26 -5.23
CA ASP A 82 7.92 -15.56 -4.80
C ASP A 82 8.19 -16.49 -5.99
N ALA A 83 9.17 -17.37 -5.79
CA ALA A 83 9.55 -18.38 -6.77
C ALA A 83 8.57 -19.59 -6.80
N ASP A 84 7.50 -19.55 -5.99
CA ASP A 84 6.50 -20.62 -5.93
C ASP A 84 5.47 -20.55 -7.07
N GLY A 85 5.58 -19.52 -7.92
CA GLY A 85 4.76 -19.32 -9.09
C GLY A 85 3.34 -18.83 -8.77
N ARG A 86 3.07 -18.39 -7.53
CA ARG A 86 1.79 -17.78 -7.16
C ARG A 86 1.84 -16.26 -7.38
N ALA A 87 0.69 -15.66 -7.65
CA ALA A 87 0.60 -14.22 -7.70
C ALA A 87 0.58 -13.67 -6.27
N ALA A 88 1.70 -13.07 -5.87
CA ALA A 88 1.89 -12.35 -4.63
C ALA A 88 2.02 -10.84 -4.91
N PRO A 89 0.90 -10.12 -5.15
CA PRO A 89 0.96 -8.70 -5.47
C PRO A 89 1.50 -7.91 -4.28
N LEU A 90 2.32 -6.91 -4.56
CA LEU A 90 2.72 -5.88 -3.62
C LEU A 90 1.83 -4.66 -3.86
N LEU A 91 0.98 -4.36 -2.88
CA LEU A 91 0.09 -3.21 -2.95
C LEU A 91 0.70 -2.03 -2.21
N VAL A 92 0.69 -0.87 -2.84
CA VAL A 92 1.09 0.38 -2.19
C VAL A 92 -0.12 1.28 -2.03
N LEU A 93 -0.46 1.59 -0.78
CA LEU A 93 -1.47 2.55 -0.42
C LEU A 93 -0.78 3.87 -0.06
N ARG A 94 -1.23 4.97 -0.66
CA ARG A 94 -0.81 6.31 -0.29
C ARG A 94 -1.89 6.96 0.56
N PHE A 95 -1.48 7.59 1.64
CA PHE A 95 -2.30 8.38 2.54
C PHE A 95 -1.73 9.78 2.55
N VAL A 96 -2.60 10.77 2.35
CA VAL A 96 -2.22 12.17 2.18
C VAL A 96 -2.74 13.02 3.33
N ALA A 97 -1.99 14.04 3.70
CA ALA A 97 -2.35 14.99 4.75
C ALA A 97 -3.15 16.18 4.18
N TRP A 98 -3.72 16.98 5.08
CA TRP A 98 -4.27 18.29 4.74
C TRP A 98 -3.14 19.30 4.54
N LYS A 99 -3.32 20.31 3.67
CA LYS A 99 -2.32 21.37 3.46
C LYS A 99 -2.12 22.29 4.67
N ASP A 100 -3.19 22.52 5.43
CA ASP A 100 -3.19 23.41 6.60
C ASP A 100 -3.83 22.70 7.79
N GLU A 101 -3.38 23.04 9.00
CA GLU A 101 -3.93 22.52 10.28
C GLU A 101 -5.43 22.83 10.44
N ASP A 102 -5.95 23.88 9.78
CA ASP A 102 -7.36 24.28 9.78
C ASP A 102 -8.26 23.48 8.77
N ALA A 103 -7.72 22.41 8.18
CA ALA A 103 -8.45 21.24 7.68
C ALA A 103 -9.68 21.46 6.75
N THR A 104 -9.69 22.46 5.86
CA THR A 104 -10.81 22.62 4.91
C THR A 104 -10.46 23.00 3.46
N ARG A 105 -9.19 23.24 3.11
CA ARG A 105 -8.80 23.58 1.73
C ARG A 105 -7.52 22.87 1.28
N GLY A 106 -7.71 21.86 0.42
CA GLY A 106 -6.65 21.22 -0.33
C GLY A 106 -5.91 20.10 0.39
N VAL A 107 -5.42 19.17 -0.41
CA VAL A 107 -4.61 18.01 -0.01
C VAL A 107 -3.13 18.33 -0.21
N ASP A 108 -2.30 18.01 0.76
CA ASP A 108 -0.86 18.04 0.54
C ASP A 108 -0.44 16.75 -0.18
N GLU A 109 -0.12 16.91 -1.46
CA GLU A 109 0.40 15.84 -2.31
C GLU A 109 1.92 15.86 -2.41
N GLY A 110 2.59 16.73 -1.66
CA GLY A 110 4.04 16.77 -1.55
C GLY A 110 4.62 15.42 -1.14
N ASP A 111 5.85 15.16 -1.56
CA ASP A 111 6.55 13.90 -1.26
C ASP A 111 6.93 13.78 0.23
N ASP A 112 6.84 14.88 0.96
CA ASP A 112 7.09 14.98 2.40
C ASP A 112 5.82 14.83 3.25
N ALA A 113 4.62 14.80 2.65
CA ALA A 113 3.37 14.84 3.39
C ALA A 113 2.62 13.49 3.40
N GLY A 114 2.28 13.04 4.60
CA GLY A 114 1.47 11.84 4.84
C GLY A 114 2.31 10.56 5.01
N ARG A 115 1.82 9.45 4.42
CA ARG A 115 2.50 8.15 4.54
C ARG A 115 2.20 7.19 3.39
N LEU A 116 3.13 6.29 3.16
CA LEU A 116 2.96 5.11 2.33
C LEU A 116 2.81 3.86 3.20
N LYS A 117 1.92 2.97 2.77
CA LYS A 117 1.82 1.62 3.32
C LYS A 117 1.99 0.60 2.21
N ILE A 118 3.05 -0.19 2.31
CA ILE A 118 3.28 -1.36 1.47
C ILE A 118 2.61 -2.56 2.14
N VAL A 119 1.85 -3.32 1.37
CA VAL A 119 1.14 -4.51 1.84
C VAL A 119 1.44 -5.71 0.95
N LEU A 120 1.88 -6.79 1.59
CA LEU A 120 2.15 -8.10 1.00
C LEU A 120 1.12 -9.08 1.58
N PRO A 121 0.06 -9.42 0.83
CA PRO A 121 -1.12 -10.12 1.35
C PRO A 121 -0.92 -11.64 1.54
N GLY A 122 0.25 -12.20 1.22
CA GLY A 122 0.51 -13.65 1.23
C GLY A 122 0.54 -14.33 2.61
N GLY A 123 0.33 -13.61 3.71
CA GLY A 123 0.31 -14.16 5.07
C GLY A 123 -0.89 -13.66 5.90
N GLU A 124 -1.16 -14.32 7.03
CA GLU A 124 -2.17 -13.91 8.00
C GLU A 124 -1.52 -13.65 9.38
N PRO A 125 -1.47 -12.39 9.87
CA PRO A 125 -1.87 -11.17 9.16
C PRO A 125 -0.92 -10.85 8.00
N PRO A 126 -1.34 -10.04 7.01
CA PRO A 126 -0.49 -9.66 5.90
C PRO A 126 0.76 -8.93 6.38
N ALA A 127 1.87 -9.09 5.66
CA ALA A 127 3.07 -8.33 5.94
C ALA A 127 2.89 -6.87 5.50
N THR A 128 3.27 -5.94 6.35
CA THR A 128 3.08 -4.50 6.08
C THR A 128 4.33 -3.71 6.43
N VAL A 129 4.69 -2.77 5.56
CA VAL A 129 5.70 -1.74 5.81
C VAL A 129 5.02 -0.39 5.75
N MET A 130 5.20 0.43 6.78
CA MET A 130 4.77 1.81 6.84
C MET A 130 5.98 2.72 6.66
N ALA A 131 5.91 3.64 5.71
CA ALA A 131 6.87 4.72 5.55
C ALA A 131 6.13 6.04 5.77
N VAL A 132 6.40 6.68 6.91
CA VAL A 132 5.86 8.00 7.23
C VAL A 132 6.83 9.04 6.72
N THR A 133 6.32 9.98 5.93
CA THR A 133 7.09 11.12 5.43
C THR A 133 6.85 12.30 6.37
N GLY A 134 7.78 13.26 6.36
CA GLY A 134 7.68 14.47 7.16
C GLY A 134 8.64 15.52 6.65
N THR A 135 8.56 16.73 7.20
CA THR A 135 9.52 17.78 6.87
C THR A 135 10.78 17.64 7.72
N LEU A 136 10.62 17.17 8.97
CA LEU A 136 11.69 17.02 9.93
C LEU A 136 12.22 15.58 9.98
N ASP A 137 13.52 15.45 10.28
CA ASP A 137 14.23 14.17 10.33
C ASP A 137 13.83 13.25 11.50
N ASP A 138 12.99 13.70 12.42
CA ASP A 138 12.43 12.88 13.50
C ASP A 138 11.03 12.34 13.15
N GLU A 139 10.32 12.98 12.21
CA GLU A 139 9.00 12.56 11.72
C GLU A 139 9.09 11.35 10.77
N ARG A 140 10.21 11.22 10.03
CA ARG A 140 10.38 10.37 8.83
C ARG A 140 10.73 8.90 9.09
N HIS A 141 9.82 8.07 9.57
CA HIS A 141 10.19 6.69 9.92
C HIS A 141 9.66 5.62 8.96
N THR A 142 10.49 4.60 8.73
CA THR A 142 10.09 3.36 8.06
C THR A 142 10.02 2.20 9.05
N THR A 143 8.83 1.65 9.26
CA THR A 143 8.57 0.54 10.18
C THR A 143 7.82 -0.61 9.50
N ALA A 144 7.89 -1.81 10.07
CA ALA A 144 7.15 -2.96 9.58
C ALA A 144 6.59 -3.81 10.72
N ASN A 145 5.52 -4.55 10.44
CA ASN A 145 4.93 -5.49 11.39
C ASN A 145 5.76 -6.77 11.53
N ASP A 146 5.43 -7.61 12.51
CA ASP A 146 6.19 -8.85 12.77
C ASP A 146 6.17 -9.82 11.58
N THR A 147 5.05 -9.93 10.85
CA THR A 147 4.94 -10.79 9.65
C THR A 147 5.95 -10.40 8.57
N TYR A 148 6.27 -9.11 8.40
CA TYR A 148 7.29 -8.70 7.43
C TYR A 148 8.64 -9.36 7.73
N PHE A 149 9.01 -9.49 9.01
CA PHE A 149 10.28 -10.09 9.40
C PHE A 149 10.31 -11.62 9.30
N THR A 150 9.16 -12.27 9.10
CA THR A 150 9.10 -13.71 8.81
C THR A 150 9.17 -14.00 7.31
N LEU A 151 9.15 -12.98 6.45
CA LEU A 151 9.26 -13.17 5.01
C LEU A 151 10.66 -13.68 4.61
N PRO A 152 10.74 -14.47 3.51
CA PRO A 152 12.01 -14.86 2.92
C PRO A 152 12.90 -13.63 2.68
N GLU A 153 14.20 -13.80 2.93
CA GLU A 153 15.18 -12.74 2.75
C GLU A 153 15.14 -12.08 1.35
N PRO A 154 14.98 -12.84 0.23
CA PRO A 154 14.85 -12.23 -1.09
C PRO A 154 13.67 -11.25 -1.19
N THR A 155 12.53 -11.59 -0.59
CA THR A 155 11.34 -10.73 -0.57
C THR A 155 11.58 -9.47 0.25
N ARG A 156 12.22 -9.59 1.43
CA ARG A 156 12.56 -8.42 2.26
C ARG A 156 13.53 -7.49 1.53
N ARG A 157 14.59 -8.03 0.94
CA ARG A 157 15.57 -7.28 0.13
C ARG A 157 14.91 -6.61 -1.08
N HIS A 158 13.89 -7.22 -1.68
CA HIS A 158 13.14 -6.59 -2.77
C HIS A 158 12.42 -5.33 -2.32
N VAL A 159 11.71 -5.40 -1.19
CA VAL A 159 11.04 -4.23 -0.60
C VAL A 159 12.05 -3.12 -0.25
N GLU A 160 13.19 -3.48 0.35
CA GLU A 160 14.26 -2.52 0.65
C GLU A 160 14.82 -1.85 -0.61
N ARG A 161 14.99 -2.58 -1.71
CA ARG A 161 15.41 -2.00 -3.00
C ARG A 161 14.37 -1.04 -3.55
N LEU A 162 13.09 -1.38 -3.47
CA LEU A 162 11.99 -0.51 -3.91
C LEU A 162 11.99 0.80 -3.14
N LEU A 163 12.07 0.74 -1.81
CA LEU A 163 12.14 1.94 -0.97
C LEU A 163 13.35 2.83 -1.34
N ARG A 164 14.54 2.24 -1.53
CA ARG A 164 15.73 2.99 -1.97
C ARG A 164 15.55 3.62 -3.35
N ALA A 165 14.92 2.91 -4.29
CA ALA A 165 14.67 3.40 -5.64
C ALA A 165 13.66 4.55 -5.63
N TRP A 166 12.54 4.41 -4.92
CA TRP A 166 11.52 5.45 -4.82
C TRP A 166 12.03 6.74 -4.18
N ASN A 167 12.98 6.64 -3.25
CA ASN A 167 13.68 7.81 -2.70
C ASN A 167 14.63 8.45 -3.71
N ARG A 168 15.47 7.64 -4.35
CA ARG A 168 16.43 8.13 -5.36
C ARG A 168 15.73 8.86 -6.50
N ASP A 169 14.63 8.29 -6.97
CA ASP A 169 13.89 8.79 -8.12
C ASP A 169 12.93 9.94 -7.73
N GLN A 170 12.96 10.39 -6.46
CA GLN A 170 12.08 11.41 -5.90
C GLN A 170 10.61 11.14 -6.23
N VAL A 171 10.23 9.86 -6.14
CA VAL A 171 8.90 9.45 -6.55
C VAL A 171 7.92 9.61 -5.40
N PHE A 172 8.29 9.33 -4.14
CA PHE A 172 7.41 9.48 -2.96
C PHE A 172 8.12 9.33 -1.59
N LEU A 173 9.43 9.61 -1.47
CA LEU A 173 10.14 9.33 -0.21
C LEU A 173 11.12 10.43 0.15
N SER A 174 10.85 11.04 1.31
CA SER A 174 11.86 11.50 2.26
C SER A 174 11.76 10.73 3.60
N ALA A 175 11.20 9.51 3.62
CA ALA A 175 10.86 8.79 4.87
C ALA A 175 12.04 8.11 5.62
N ASP A 176 13.28 8.59 5.48
CA ASP A 176 14.45 7.94 6.08
C ASP A 176 15.01 8.66 7.32
N ASN A 177 14.61 8.19 8.51
CA ASN A 177 15.22 8.49 9.82
C ASN A 177 16.61 7.82 10.00
N GLY A 178 17.50 7.97 9.02
CA GLY A 178 18.88 7.44 9.09
C GLY A 178 18.98 5.91 9.16
N GLY A 179 17.93 5.18 8.73
CA GLY A 179 17.87 3.72 8.68
C GLY A 179 18.30 3.13 7.33
N THR A 180 18.66 3.97 6.36
CA THR A 180 18.99 3.57 4.98
C THR A 180 17.84 2.84 4.29
N PHE A 181 16.59 3.22 4.56
CA PHE A 181 15.38 2.61 3.97
C PHE A 181 15.18 1.12 4.33
N VAL A 182 15.76 0.66 5.44
CA VAL A 182 15.52 -0.67 5.99
C VAL A 182 14.40 -0.60 7.04
N PRO A 183 13.27 -1.32 6.87
CA PRO A 183 12.19 -1.26 7.83
C PRO A 183 12.60 -1.75 9.22
N ARG A 184 12.32 -0.95 10.24
CA ARG A 184 12.50 -1.34 11.65
C ARG A 184 11.24 -2.01 12.19
N ARG A 185 11.36 -2.86 13.21
CA ARG A 185 10.17 -3.41 13.88
C ARG A 185 9.32 -2.27 14.44
N GLN A 186 8.03 -2.27 14.12
CA GLN A 186 7.07 -1.37 14.72
C GLN A 186 7.04 -1.62 16.24
N LYS A 187 7.21 -0.56 17.03
CA LYS A 187 7.06 -0.68 18.49
C LYS A 187 5.60 -0.98 18.79
N ARG A 188 5.35 -2.04 19.57
CA ARG A 188 4.02 -2.30 20.12
C ARG A 188 3.76 -1.23 21.18
N HIS A 189 2.77 -0.39 20.94
CA HIS A 189 2.23 0.55 21.93
C HIS A 189 1.07 -0.12 22.67
#